data_AF-A0A6J7DJH5-F1
#
_entry.id   AF-A0A6J7DJH5-F1
#
_cell.length_a   1.000
_cell.length_b   1.000
_cell.length_c   1.000
_cell.angle_alpha   90.00
_cell.angle_beta   90.00
_cell.angle_gamma   90.00
#
_symmetry.space_group_name_H-M   'P 1'
#
loop_
_entity.id
_entity.type
_entity.pdbx_description
1 polymer ?
#
loop_
_entity_poly.entity_id
_entity_poly.type
_entity_poly.pdbx_seq_one_letter_code
_entity_poly.pdbx_strand_id
1 'polypeptide(L)'
;MRRATTVPPPNPQTKPRKKPLDLALIITLLFLALLLLAISLRLWLGKHRLHRWKRRLQRLPPAESAAASWSWMVFELNRLGWALSANPSIDRTAHDMVRLGWPEAVRIPAAQVAERGAVAAFGADQVSVPSATESWLLAAVAVDAARSSAKRWPRTRAVLRLLRT
;
A
#
# COMPACT_ATOMS: atom_id res chain seq x y z
N MET A 1 42.56 74.06 -42.84
CA MET A 1 42.26 73.47 -41.52
C MET A 1 41.47 72.18 -41.72
N ARG A 2 42.11 71.00 -41.57
CA ARG A 2 41.46 69.69 -41.72
C ARG A 2 40.95 69.23 -40.36
N ARG A 3 39.65 68.96 -40.22
CA ARG A 3 39.07 68.33 -39.03
C ARG A 3 39.48 66.87 -38.99
N ALA A 4 40.17 66.46 -37.94
CA ALA A 4 40.45 65.06 -37.66
C ALA A 4 39.15 64.36 -37.24
N THR A 5 38.73 63.37 -38.03
CA THR A 5 37.70 62.39 -37.68
C THR A 5 38.21 61.52 -36.55
N THR A 6 37.65 61.68 -35.35
CA THR A 6 37.89 60.78 -34.22
C THR A 6 37.05 59.51 -34.43
N VAL A 7 37.71 58.41 -34.79
CA VAL A 7 37.10 57.07 -34.77
C VAL A 7 37.03 56.64 -33.29
N PRO A 8 35.86 56.28 -32.74
CA PRO A 8 35.79 55.78 -31.37
C PRO A 8 36.47 54.41 -31.28
N PRO A 9 37.19 54.11 -30.18
CA PRO A 9 37.85 52.82 -30.02
C PRO A 9 36.80 51.69 -29.97
N PRO A 10 37.10 50.50 -30.54
CA PRO A 10 36.20 49.37 -30.47
C PRO A 10 36.04 48.96 -29.00
N ASN A 11 34.80 49.08 -28.51
CA ASN A 11 34.38 48.68 -27.17
C ASN A 11 34.81 47.21 -26.93
N PRO A 12 35.55 46.90 -25.85
CA PRO A 12 36.03 45.55 -25.61
C PRO A 12 34.84 44.60 -25.53
N GLN A 13 34.85 43.63 -26.44
CA GLN A 13 33.95 42.49 -26.52
C GLN A 13 33.49 42.07 -25.13
N THR A 14 32.21 42.33 -24.84
CA THR A 14 31.50 41.74 -23.71
C THR A 14 31.47 40.24 -23.97
N LYS A 15 32.44 39.51 -23.39
CA LYS A 15 32.43 38.04 -23.37
C LYS A 15 31.01 37.61 -22.95
N PRO A 16 30.33 36.73 -23.71
CA PRO A 16 29.05 36.21 -23.25
C PRO A 16 29.34 35.44 -21.96
N ARG A 17 28.93 36.04 -20.84
CA ARG A 17 29.03 35.45 -19.52
C ARG A 17 28.14 34.20 -19.59
N LYS A 18 28.74 33.03 -19.86
CA LYS A 18 28.04 31.75 -19.74
C LYS A 18 27.45 31.77 -18.34
N LYS A 19 26.12 31.90 -18.24
CA LYS A 19 25.41 31.84 -16.97
C LYS A 19 25.94 30.58 -16.28
N PRO A 20 26.52 30.66 -15.07
CA PRO A 20 26.89 29.45 -14.36
C PRO A 20 25.59 28.67 -14.27
N LEU A 21 25.55 27.51 -14.89
CA LEU A 21 24.36 26.67 -14.92
C LEU A 21 24.20 26.13 -13.51
N ASP A 22 23.63 27.01 -12.69
CA ASP A 22 22.78 26.77 -11.55
C ASP A 22 23.27 25.62 -10.67
N LEU A 23 24.45 25.81 -10.09
CA LEU A 23 25.03 24.90 -9.09
C LEU A 23 24.02 24.61 -7.96
N ALA A 24 23.19 25.60 -7.63
CA ALA A 24 22.04 25.46 -6.75
C ALA A 24 20.96 24.49 -7.28
N LEU A 25 20.63 24.52 -8.57
CA LEU A 25 19.73 23.57 -9.22
C LEU A 25 20.31 22.14 -9.18
N ILE A 26 21.61 21.98 -9.44
CA ILE A 26 22.28 20.68 -9.39
C ILE A 26 22.23 20.11 -7.97
N ILE A 27 22.54 20.92 -6.95
CA ILE A 27 22.44 20.53 -5.54
C ILE A 27 21.00 20.15 -5.19
N THR A 28 20.02 20.94 -5.64
CA THR A 28 18.59 20.69 -5.38
C THR A 28 18.13 19.38 -6.02
N LEU A 29 18.51 19.12 -7.27
CA LEU A 29 18.21 17.87 -7.97
C LEU A 29 18.86 16.67 -7.30
N LEU A 30 20.11 16.81 -6.85
CA LEU A 30 20.82 15.75 -6.12
C LEU A 30 20.12 15.43 -4.79
N PHE A 31 19.70 16.46 -4.06
CA PHE A 31 18.94 16.29 -2.81
C PHE A 31 17.60 15.60 -3.07
N LEU A 32 16.86 16.02 -4.11
CA LEU A 32 15.62 15.39 -4.50
C LEU A 32 15.82 13.91 -4.89
N ALA A 33 16.88 13.59 -5.63
CA ALA A 33 17.21 12.23 -6.02
C ALA A 33 17.52 11.35 -4.81
N LEU A 34 18.29 11.84 -3.84
CA LEU A 34 18.56 11.13 -2.58
C LEU A 34 17.28 10.91 -1.77
N LEU A 35 16.38 11.89 -1.73
CA LEU A 35 15.11 11.80 -1.02
C LEU A 35 14.20 10.73 -1.67
N LEU A 36 14.12 10.71 -3.01
CA LEU A 36 13.39 9.67 -3.74
C LEU A 36 14.00 8.28 -3.54
N LEU A 37 15.33 8.18 -3.52
CA LEU A 37 16.04 6.92 -3.23
C LEU A 37 15.71 6.42 -1.83
N ALA A 38 15.76 7.28 -0.82
CA ALA A 38 15.44 6.94 0.56
C ALA A 38 13.99 6.47 0.73
N ILE A 39 13.03 7.14 0.08
CA ILE A 39 11.62 6.72 0.07
C ILE A 39 11.49 5.36 -0.60
N SER A 40 12.11 5.17 -1.77
CA SER A 40 12.07 3.92 -2.53
C SER A 40 12.63 2.75 -1.71
N LEU A 41 13.78 2.96 -1.04
CA LEU A 41 14.40 1.96 -0.18
C LEU A 41 13.51 1.63 1.03
N ARG A 42 12.88 2.62 1.65
CA ARG A 42 11.95 2.43 2.77
C ARG A 42 10.72 1.62 2.35
N LEU A 43 10.14 1.92 1.19
CA LEU A 43 9.03 1.16 0.62
C LEU A 43 9.43 -0.28 0.28
N TRP A 44 10.61 -0.46 -0.30
CA TRP A 44 11.15 -1.78 -0.65
C TRP A 44 11.40 -2.64 0.59
N LEU A 45 12.07 -2.08 1.61
CA LEU A 45 12.30 -2.76 2.89
C LEU A 45 10.98 -3.14 3.57
N GLY A 46 9.98 -2.25 3.54
CA GLY A 46 8.63 -2.54 4.07
C GLY A 46 7.98 -3.73 3.37
N LYS A 47 7.96 -3.73 2.03
CA LYS A 47 7.40 -4.83 1.23
C LYS A 47 8.15 -6.14 1.46
N HIS A 48 9.48 -6.10 1.51
CA HIS A 48 10.30 -7.29 1.71
C HIS A 48 10.12 -7.86 3.12
N ARG A 49 10.07 -7.01 4.15
CA ARG A 49 9.81 -7.45 5.54
C ARG A 49 8.46 -8.13 5.64
N LEU A 50 7.43 -7.56 5.02
CA LEU A 50 6.09 -8.13 5.03
C LEU A 50 6.03 -9.49 4.34
N HIS A 51 6.74 -9.64 3.22
CA HIS A 51 6.80 -10.92 2.52
C HIS A 51 7.53 -11.99 3.33
N ARG A 52 8.65 -11.64 4.00
CA ARG A 52 9.34 -12.55 4.93
C ARG A 52 8.43 -12.92 6.11
N TRP A 53 7.71 -11.95 6.66
CA TRP A 53 6.79 -12.18 7.77
C TRP A 53 5.66 -13.14 7.37
N LYS A 54 5.01 -12.93 6.22
CA LYS A 54 4.02 -13.87 5.67
C LYS A 54 4.59 -15.29 5.53
N ARG A 55 5.79 -15.45 4.94
CA ARG A 55 6.42 -16.77 4.80
C ARG A 55 6.72 -17.43 6.14
N ARG A 56 7.07 -16.65 7.17
CA ARG A 56 7.28 -17.18 8.54
C ARG A 56 5.99 -17.67 9.14
N LEU A 57 4.91 -16.91 9.03
CA LEU A 57 3.59 -17.28 9.55
C LEU A 57 3.04 -18.55 8.88
N GLN A 58 3.30 -18.73 7.58
CA GLN A 58 2.90 -19.94 6.85
C GLN A 58 3.61 -21.22 7.32
N ARG A 59 4.77 -21.09 7.97
CA ARG A 59 5.56 -22.22 8.49
C ARG A 59 5.19 -22.61 9.92
N LEU A 60 4.28 -21.88 10.56
CA LEU A 60 3.77 -22.24 11.88
C LEU A 60 2.96 -23.55 11.82
N PRO A 61 2.72 -24.21 12.97
CA PRO A 61 1.77 -25.31 13.07
C PRO A 61 0.42 -24.95 12.40
N PRO A 62 -0.31 -25.92 11.84
CA PRO A 62 -1.47 -25.63 10.99
C PRO A 62 -2.52 -24.71 11.63
N ALA A 63 -2.85 -24.92 12.91
CA ALA A 63 -3.77 -24.07 13.65
C ALA A 63 -3.25 -22.63 13.77
N GLU A 64 -2.02 -22.44 14.24
CA GLU A 64 -1.39 -21.12 14.34
C GLU A 64 -1.26 -20.44 12.97
N SER A 65 -0.95 -21.20 11.93
CA SER A 65 -0.85 -20.71 10.55
C SER A 65 -2.20 -20.24 10.01
N ALA A 66 -3.28 -20.98 10.30
CA ALA A 66 -4.65 -20.59 9.95
C ALA A 66 -5.08 -19.33 10.72
N ALA A 67 -4.84 -19.25 12.03
CA ALA A 67 -5.11 -18.04 12.82
C ALA A 67 -4.28 -16.83 12.34
N ALA A 68 -3.03 -17.06 11.95
CA ALA A 68 -2.15 -16.03 11.40
C ALA A 68 -2.64 -15.49 10.04
N SER A 69 -3.32 -16.32 9.24
CA SER A 69 -3.91 -15.88 7.97
C SER A 69 -4.99 -14.81 8.16
N TRP A 70 -5.80 -14.92 9.22
CA TRP A 70 -6.78 -13.90 9.62
C TRP A 70 -6.09 -12.58 10.00
N SER A 71 -5.13 -12.63 10.91
CA SER A 71 -4.38 -11.45 11.36
C SER A 71 -3.68 -10.73 10.19
N TRP A 72 -3.08 -11.49 9.28
CA TRP A 72 -2.46 -10.93 8.08
C TRP A 72 -3.49 -10.29 7.13
N MET A 73 -4.63 -10.94 6.91
CA MET A 73 -5.69 -10.42 6.06
C MET A 73 -6.25 -9.11 6.63
N VAL A 74 -6.58 -9.07 7.93
CA VAL A 74 -7.05 -7.86 8.61
C VAL A 74 -6.04 -6.73 8.46
N PHE A 75 -4.75 -7.00 8.66
CA PHE A 75 -3.69 -6.01 8.47
C PHE A 75 -3.67 -5.45 7.04
N GLU A 76 -3.72 -6.32 6.02
CA GLU A 76 -3.71 -5.91 4.61
C GLU A 76 -4.98 -5.14 4.22
N LEU A 77 -6.15 -5.60 4.64
CA LEU A 77 -7.43 -4.93 4.39
C LEU A 77 -7.45 -3.55 5.03
N ASN A 78 -7.04 -3.42 6.30
CA ASN A 78 -6.92 -2.13 6.98
C ASN A 78 -5.94 -1.20 6.26
N ARG A 79 -4.79 -1.73 5.81
CA ARG A 79 -3.82 -0.96 5.00
C ARG A 79 -4.42 -0.45 3.68
N LEU A 80 -5.37 -1.18 3.11
CA LEU A 80 -6.10 -0.81 1.88
C LEU A 80 -7.32 0.10 2.16
N GLY A 81 -7.55 0.51 3.40
CA GLY A 81 -8.70 1.35 3.80
C GLY A 81 -10.00 0.59 4.04
N TRP A 82 -9.94 -0.74 4.07
CA TRP A 82 -11.05 -1.63 4.40
C TRP A 82 -11.03 -1.93 5.90
N ALA A 83 -11.67 -1.05 6.67
CA ALA A 83 -11.69 -1.14 8.13
C ALA A 83 -12.32 -2.46 8.62
N LEU A 84 -11.51 -3.33 9.21
CA LEU A 84 -11.92 -4.60 9.80
C LEU A 84 -11.34 -4.76 11.20
N SER A 85 -12.16 -5.24 12.13
CA SER A 85 -11.71 -5.57 13.47
C SER A 85 -10.73 -6.75 13.44
N ALA A 86 -9.72 -6.72 14.31
CA ALA A 86 -8.83 -7.86 14.51
C ALA A 86 -9.48 -9.01 15.29
N ASN A 87 -10.61 -8.76 15.96
CA ASN A 87 -11.32 -9.79 16.73
C ASN A 87 -12.09 -10.73 15.76
N PRO A 88 -11.80 -12.04 15.74
CA PRO A 88 -12.41 -13.01 14.82
C PRO A 88 -13.86 -13.39 15.18
N SER A 89 -14.65 -12.49 15.77
CA SER A 89 -16.07 -12.72 15.97
C SER A 89 -16.77 -12.76 14.60
N ILE A 90 -17.15 -13.96 14.16
CA ILE A 90 -17.75 -14.21 12.84
C ILE A 90 -18.98 -13.32 12.64
N ASP A 91 -19.90 -13.31 13.61
CA ASP A 91 -21.14 -12.55 13.53
C ASP A 91 -20.92 -11.04 13.44
N ARG A 92 -20.01 -10.50 14.26
CA ARG A 92 -19.68 -9.07 14.22
C ARG A 92 -18.98 -8.70 12.93
N THR A 93 -18.05 -9.54 12.47
CA THR A 93 -17.29 -9.31 11.24
C THR A 93 -18.22 -9.33 10.03
N ALA A 94 -19.08 -10.36 9.92
CA ALA A 94 -20.06 -10.46 8.85
C ALA A 94 -21.03 -9.27 8.87
N HIS A 95 -21.54 -8.91 10.05
CA HIS A 95 -22.44 -7.77 10.22
C HIS A 95 -21.77 -6.44 9.84
N ASP A 96 -20.54 -6.19 10.28
CA ASP A 96 -19.79 -4.97 9.96
C ASP A 96 -19.49 -4.86 8.47
N MET A 97 -19.09 -5.96 7.81
CA MET A 97 -18.84 -5.96 6.36
C MET A 97 -20.11 -5.66 5.56
N VAL A 98 -21.25 -6.22 5.96
CA VAL A 98 -22.57 -5.91 5.34
C VAL A 98 -22.95 -4.45 5.59
N ARG A 99 -22.85 -3.98 6.84
CA ARG A 99 -23.19 -2.60 7.23
C ARG A 99 -22.35 -1.57 6.47
N LEU A 100 -21.07 -1.87 6.25
CA LEU A 100 -20.13 -1.05 5.48
C LEU A 100 -20.28 -1.21 3.96
N GLY A 101 -21.21 -2.06 3.51
CA GLY A 101 -21.56 -2.27 2.11
C GLY A 101 -20.51 -3.01 1.30
N TRP A 102 -19.62 -3.77 1.94
CA TRP A 102 -18.47 -4.38 1.26
C TRP A 102 -18.92 -5.29 0.10
N PRO A 103 -18.21 -5.28 -1.04
CA PRO A 103 -18.52 -6.17 -2.15
C PRO A 103 -18.46 -7.62 -1.70
N GLU A 104 -19.37 -8.45 -2.23
CA GLU A 104 -19.43 -9.87 -1.87
C GLU A 104 -18.12 -10.62 -2.16
N ALA A 105 -17.45 -10.25 -3.25
CA ALA A 105 -16.14 -10.77 -3.63
C ALA A 105 -15.05 -10.55 -2.56
N VAL A 106 -15.21 -9.55 -1.68
CA VAL A 106 -14.31 -9.32 -0.52
C VAL A 106 -14.90 -9.97 0.73
N ARG A 107 -16.21 -9.81 0.95
CA ARG A 107 -16.93 -10.21 2.16
C ARG A 107 -16.94 -11.72 2.38
N ILE A 108 -17.28 -12.50 1.35
CA ILE A 108 -17.42 -13.96 1.45
C ILE A 108 -16.09 -14.62 1.83
N PRO A 109 -14.97 -14.40 1.11
CA PRO A 109 -13.69 -15.00 1.48
C PRO A 109 -13.19 -14.49 2.85
N ALA A 110 -13.41 -13.22 3.18
CA ALA A 110 -13.02 -12.69 4.49
C ALA A 110 -13.79 -13.35 5.65
N ALA A 111 -15.08 -13.63 5.48
CA ALA A 111 -15.89 -14.34 6.46
C ALA A 111 -15.41 -15.79 6.65
N GLN A 112 -15.09 -16.49 5.56
CA GLN A 112 -14.57 -17.86 5.62
C GLN A 112 -13.19 -17.93 6.31
N VAL A 113 -12.32 -16.93 6.11
CA VAL A 113 -11.05 -16.84 6.85
C VAL A 113 -11.29 -16.55 8.33
N ALA A 114 -12.27 -15.71 8.67
CA ALA A 114 -12.65 -15.45 10.07
C ALA A 114 -13.11 -16.72 10.77
N GLU A 115 -13.96 -17.50 10.11
CA GLU A 115 -14.46 -18.80 10.58
C GLU A 115 -13.31 -19.77 10.83
N ARG A 116 -12.42 -19.95 9.85
CA ARG A 116 -11.25 -20.83 10.00
C ARG A 116 -10.28 -20.35 11.06
N GLY A 117 -10.09 -19.03 11.19
CA GLY A 117 -9.28 -18.43 12.24
C GLY A 117 -9.87 -18.66 13.63
N ALA A 118 -11.19 -18.58 13.78
CA ALA A 118 -11.88 -18.88 15.03
C ALA A 118 -11.78 -20.38 15.37
N VAL A 119 -12.05 -21.27 14.41
CA VAL A 119 -11.88 -22.72 14.59
C VAL A 119 -10.46 -23.06 14.99
N ALA A 120 -9.46 -22.43 14.37
CA ALA A 120 -8.06 -22.65 14.71
C ALA A 120 -7.68 -22.13 16.11
N ALA A 121 -8.29 -21.03 16.55
CA ALA A 121 -8.04 -20.45 17.88
C ALA A 121 -8.68 -21.28 19.01
N PHE A 122 -9.81 -21.96 18.76
CA PHE A 122 -10.57 -22.68 19.78
C PHE A 122 -10.53 -24.22 19.64
N GLY A 123 -10.11 -24.76 18.51
CA GLY A 123 -10.11 -26.19 18.18
C GLY A 123 -8.84 -26.62 17.44
N ALA A 124 -7.67 -26.25 17.97
CA ALA A 124 -6.36 -26.38 17.31
C ALA A 124 -6.06 -27.79 16.77
N ASP A 125 -6.55 -28.85 17.41
CA ASP A 125 -6.32 -30.25 17.01
C ASP A 125 -7.07 -30.67 15.74
N GLN A 126 -8.03 -29.86 15.27
CA GLN A 126 -8.85 -30.16 14.10
C GLN A 126 -8.32 -29.50 12.81
N VAL A 127 -7.26 -28.69 12.89
CA VAL A 127 -6.74 -27.96 11.72
C VAL A 127 -5.66 -28.76 11.03
N SER A 128 -5.96 -29.22 9.82
CA SER A 128 -5.00 -29.90 8.95
C SER A 128 -4.16 -28.92 8.13
N VAL A 129 -2.99 -29.37 7.62
CA VAL A 129 -2.13 -28.57 6.71
C VAL A 129 -2.90 -28.06 5.47
N PRO A 130 -3.75 -28.87 4.80
CA PRO A 130 -4.59 -28.38 3.71
C PRO A 130 -5.53 -27.25 4.15
N SER A 131 -6.15 -27.36 5.33
CA SER A 131 -7.06 -26.33 5.86
C SER A 131 -6.32 -25.00 6.10
N ALA A 132 -5.11 -25.05 6.66
CA ALA A 132 -4.29 -23.86 6.84
C ALA A 132 -3.89 -23.21 5.50
N THR A 133 -3.54 -24.04 4.51
CA THR A 133 -3.19 -23.58 3.15
C THR A 133 -4.39 -22.89 2.48
N GLU A 134 -5.56 -23.49 2.59
CA GLU A 134 -6.81 -22.95 2.06
C GLU A 134 -7.19 -21.63 2.73
N SER A 135 -7.00 -21.51 4.05
CA SER A 135 -7.19 -20.25 4.77
C SER A 135 -6.30 -19.12 4.23
N TRP A 136 -5.03 -19.42 3.92
CA TRP A 136 -4.13 -18.47 3.27
C TRP A 136 -4.53 -18.10 1.84
N LEU A 137 -5.11 -19.04 1.09
CA LEU A 137 -5.63 -18.79 -0.25
C LEU A 137 -6.84 -17.85 -0.20
N LEU A 138 -7.81 -18.14 0.68
CA LEU A 138 -8.99 -17.29 0.88
C LEU A 138 -8.59 -15.88 1.35
N ALA A 139 -7.63 -15.78 2.27
CA ALA A 139 -7.09 -14.50 2.71
C ALA A 139 -6.46 -13.70 1.55
N ALA A 140 -5.74 -14.37 0.64
CA ALA A 140 -5.18 -13.73 -0.54
C ALA A 140 -6.27 -13.27 -1.51
N VAL A 141 -7.29 -14.11 -1.75
CA VAL A 141 -8.44 -13.78 -2.61
C VAL A 141 -9.18 -12.55 -2.07
N ALA A 142 -9.46 -12.49 -0.76
CA ALA A 142 -10.10 -11.33 -0.14
C ALA A 142 -9.28 -10.04 -0.33
N VAL A 143 -7.95 -10.12 -0.13
CA VAL A 143 -7.05 -8.96 -0.30
C VAL A 143 -6.96 -8.53 -1.75
N ASP A 144 -6.89 -9.44 -2.71
CA ASP A 144 -6.83 -9.09 -4.13
C ASP A 144 -8.17 -8.54 -4.66
N ALA A 145 -9.29 -9.08 -4.19
CA ALA A 145 -10.62 -8.50 -4.41
C ALA A 145 -10.73 -7.09 -3.80
N ALA A 146 -10.19 -6.88 -2.61
CA ALA A 146 -10.16 -5.57 -1.97
C ALA A 146 -9.26 -4.57 -2.71
N ARG A 147 -8.11 -5.00 -3.26
CA ARG A 147 -7.22 -4.16 -4.08
C ARG A 147 -7.85 -3.75 -5.40
N SER A 148 -8.45 -4.71 -6.10
CA SER A 148 -9.15 -4.44 -7.36
C SER A 148 -10.34 -3.51 -7.14
N SER A 149 -11.05 -3.69 -6.02
CA SER A 149 -12.17 -2.85 -5.60
C SER A 149 -11.72 -1.48 -5.08
N ALA A 150 -10.57 -1.37 -4.40
CA ALA A 150 -10.06 -0.13 -3.80
C ALA A 150 -9.86 1.00 -4.83
N LYS A 151 -9.59 0.67 -6.10
CA LYS A 151 -9.54 1.68 -7.18
C LYS A 151 -10.90 2.33 -7.46
N ARG A 152 -12.01 1.66 -7.13
CA ARG A 152 -13.40 2.11 -7.37
C ARG A 152 -14.18 2.42 -6.08
N TRP A 153 -13.70 1.93 -4.95
CA TRP A 153 -14.36 1.94 -3.65
C TRP A 153 -14.58 3.33 -3.01
N PRO A 154 -13.63 4.29 -3.10
CA PRO A 154 -13.86 5.64 -2.60
C PRO A 154 -15.04 6.33 -3.30
N ARG A 155 -15.23 6.06 -4.60
CA ARG A 155 -16.35 6.60 -5.39
C ARG A 155 -17.68 5.99 -4.96
N THR A 156 -17.73 4.69 -4.72
CA THR A 156 -18.94 3.99 -4.26
C THR A 156 -19.32 4.38 -2.82
N ARG A 157 -18.35 4.58 -1.92
CA ARG A 157 -18.64 5.12 -0.58
C ARG A 157 -19.17 6.55 -0.60
N ALA A 158 -18.66 7.40 -1.49
CA ALA A 158 -19.17 8.77 -1.65
C ALA A 158 -20.62 8.77 -2.13
N VAL A 159 -20.94 7.95 -3.14
CA VAL A 159 -22.31 7.78 -3.65
C VAL A 159 -23.24 7.18 -2.59
N LEU A 160 -22.81 6.15 -1.88
CA LEU A 160 -23.61 5.52 -0.80
C LEU A 160 -23.86 6.46 0.39
N ARG A 161 -22.95 7.41 0.67
CA ARG A 161 -23.19 8.47 1.66
C ARG A 161 -24.23 9.47 1.18
N LEU A 162 -24.17 9.89 -0.09
CA LEU A 162 -25.12 10.83 -0.68
C LEU A 162 -26.54 10.26 -0.79
N LEU A 163 -26.68 8.94 -0.96
CA LEU A 163 -27.98 8.26 -0.98
C LEU A 163 -28.58 8.03 0.41
N ARG A 164 -27.85 8.34 1.49
CA ARG A 164 -28.31 8.20 2.88
C ARG A 164 -28.64 9.53 3.57
N THR A 165 -28.44 10.66 2.88
CA THR A 165 -28.83 12.02 3.30
C THR A 165 -30.03 12.46 2.51
#